data_AF-A0A914VYU8-F1
#
_entry.id   AF-A0A914VYU8-F1
#
_cell.length_a   1.000
_cell.length_b   1.000
_cell.length_c   1.000
_cell.angle_alpha   90.00
_cell.angle_beta   90.00
_cell.angle_gamma   90.00
#
_symmetry.space_group_name_H-M   'P 1'
#
loop_
_entity.id
_entity.type
_entity.pdbx_description
1 polymer ?
#
loop_
_entity_poly.entity_id
_entity_poly.type
_entity_poly.pdbx_seq_one_letter_code
_entity_poly.pdbx_strand_id
1 'polypeptide(L)'
;MALLVWREFGKGIIKKLKVSPDAFMQMTLQLAYYRNQGKFCLTYEASMTRLYREGRTETVRSCTSESCDFVRSMVDPEQTREERSRLLRIACERHQDMYRDAMCGKGIDRHLFALYVVQKYLEEDSPFLKKIFPPTYLLSTSQTPLNQCEEEAKTLNAEQKLHFLSAGGGFGPVADKGYGISYVIAGEDQISFHISSKRSADNTSSKGFRDDLEKSLREMRALFA
;
A
#
# COMPACT_ATOMS: atom_id res chain seq x y z
N MET A 1 16.18 -4.94 5.44
CA MET A 1 15.73 -3.73 4.74
C MET A 1 16.38 -3.67 3.37
N ALA A 2 15.61 -3.31 2.35
CA ALA A 2 16.05 -3.08 0.99
C ALA A 2 15.42 -1.77 0.49
N LEU A 3 16.13 -1.04 -0.37
CA LEU A 3 15.65 0.16 -1.03
C LEU A 3 15.49 -0.14 -2.52
N LEU A 4 14.38 0.31 -3.10
CA LEU A 4 14.16 0.33 -4.56
C LEU A 4 13.92 1.78 -4.98
N VAL A 5 14.80 2.32 -5.82
CA VAL A 5 14.57 3.59 -6.51
C VAL A 5 14.18 3.26 -7.95
N TRP A 6 12.88 3.27 -8.20
CA TRP A 6 12.28 2.97 -9.50
C TRP A 6 12.24 4.24 -10.36
N ARG A 7 12.79 4.17 -11.57
CA ARG A 7 12.90 5.31 -12.50
C ARG A 7 12.34 5.05 -13.89
N GLU A 8 11.71 3.90 -14.12
CA GLU A 8 11.14 3.61 -15.44
C GLU A 8 9.79 4.33 -15.66
N PHE A 9 9.09 4.67 -14.58
CA PHE A 9 7.87 5.50 -14.60
C PHE A 9 7.52 6.02 -13.19
N GLY A 10 6.71 7.07 -13.13
CA GLY A 10 6.09 7.60 -11.92
C GLY A 10 4.61 7.93 -12.13
N LYS A 11 4.11 8.97 -11.46
CA LYS A 11 2.67 9.30 -11.51
C LYS A 11 2.18 9.69 -12.91
N GLY A 12 3.07 10.10 -13.81
CA GLY A 12 2.70 10.59 -15.14
C GLY A 12 2.11 9.51 -16.02
N ILE A 13 2.71 8.33 -16.04
CA ILE A 13 2.17 7.17 -16.76
C ILE A 13 0.95 6.63 -16.03
N ILE A 14 0.99 6.53 -14.70
CA ILE A 14 -0.13 5.97 -13.92
C ILE A 14 -1.41 6.77 -14.13
N LYS A 15 -1.34 8.11 -14.13
CA LYS A 15 -2.51 8.98 -14.35
C LYS A 15 -3.15 8.80 -15.72
N LYS A 16 -2.41 8.37 -16.76
CA LYS A 16 -3.00 8.09 -18.09
C LYS A 16 -3.99 6.93 -18.06
N LEU A 17 -3.94 6.09 -17.03
CA LEU A 17 -4.87 4.97 -16.82
C LEU A 17 -6.20 5.38 -16.19
N LYS A 18 -6.32 6.64 -15.79
CA LYS A 18 -7.46 7.16 -15.03
C LYS A 18 -7.68 6.42 -13.71
N VAL A 19 -6.59 5.96 -13.07
CA VAL A 19 -6.59 5.39 -11.72
C VAL A 19 -5.75 6.24 -10.77
N SER A 20 -6.02 6.16 -9.47
CA SER A 20 -5.16 6.80 -8.46
C SER A 20 -3.75 6.20 -8.49
N PRO A 21 -2.69 7.03 -8.48
CA PRO A 21 -1.32 6.56 -8.30
C PRO A 21 -1.12 5.72 -7.05
N ASP A 22 -1.83 6.07 -5.96
CA ASP A 22 -1.74 5.34 -4.70
C ASP A 22 -2.43 3.97 -4.77
N ALA A 23 -3.65 3.93 -5.30
CA ALA A 23 -4.38 2.67 -5.51
C ALA A 23 -3.61 1.71 -6.43
N PHE A 24 -2.98 2.25 -7.48
CA PHE A 24 -2.13 1.49 -8.38
C PHE A 24 -0.90 0.89 -7.66
N MET A 25 -0.26 1.65 -6.76
CA MET A 25 0.83 1.14 -5.93
C MET A 25 0.33 0.03 -4.99
N GLN A 26 -0.82 0.21 -4.35
CA GLN A 26 -1.41 -0.80 -3.48
C GLN A 26 -1.71 -2.11 -4.24
N MET A 27 -2.28 -2.03 -5.45
CA MET A 27 -2.49 -3.22 -6.30
C MET A 27 -1.18 -3.87 -6.73
N THR A 28 -0.14 -3.07 -7.03
CA THR A 28 1.19 -3.59 -7.34
C THR A 28 1.80 -4.35 -6.15
N LEU A 29 1.61 -3.84 -4.93
CA LEU A 29 2.07 -4.50 -3.70
C LEU A 29 1.28 -5.80 -3.42
N GLN A 30 -0.02 -5.84 -3.70
CA GLN A 30 -0.81 -7.08 -3.63
C GLN A 30 -0.27 -8.15 -4.60
N LEU A 31 0.03 -7.76 -5.84
CA LEU A 31 0.61 -8.66 -6.86
C LEU A 31 1.99 -9.18 -6.42
N ALA A 32 2.88 -8.29 -5.98
CA ALA A 32 4.22 -8.65 -5.51
C ALA A 32 4.16 -9.59 -4.30
N TYR A 33 3.28 -9.33 -3.34
CA TYR A 33 3.10 -10.18 -2.18
C TYR A 33 2.58 -11.58 -2.55
N TYR A 34 1.55 -11.66 -3.41
CA TYR A 34 1.00 -12.94 -3.83
C TYR A 34 2.04 -13.81 -4.55
N ARG A 35 2.91 -13.21 -5.37
CA ARG A 35 4.03 -13.91 -6.00
C ARG A 35 5.06 -14.41 -5.00
N ASN A 36 5.42 -13.55 -4.06
CA ASN A 36 6.43 -13.83 -3.06
C ASN A 36 5.98 -14.90 -2.04
N GLN A 37 4.69 -14.93 -1.69
CA GLN A 37 4.16 -15.74 -0.58
C GLN A 37 3.16 -16.83 -1.02
N GLY A 38 2.72 -16.83 -2.28
CA GLY A 38 1.76 -17.79 -2.82
C GLY A 38 0.34 -17.69 -2.25
N LYS A 39 0.03 -16.62 -1.50
CA LYS A 39 -1.26 -16.42 -0.83
C LYS A 39 -1.56 -14.94 -0.62
N PHE A 40 -2.83 -14.65 -0.39
CA PHE A 40 -3.28 -13.33 0.06
C PHE A 40 -3.10 -13.17 1.58
N CYS A 41 -2.98 -11.93 2.06
CA CYS A 41 -2.88 -11.64 3.48
C CYS A 41 -3.61 -10.35 3.85
N LEU A 42 -3.91 -10.20 5.15
CA LEU A 42 -4.37 -8.93 5.68
C LEU A 42 -3.30 -7.86 5.45
N THR A 43 -3.69 -6.84 4.69
CA THR A 43 -2.85 -5.70 4.37
C THR A 43 -3.35 -4.46 5.10
N TYR A 44 -2.44 -3.78 5.78
CA TYR A 44 -2.69 -2.50 6.41
C TYR A 44 -2.15 -1.39 5.50
N GLU A 45 -2.95 -0.36 5.27
CA GLU A 45 -2.49 0.94 4.77
C GLU A 45 -2.96 2.04 5.73
N ALA A 46 -2.07 2.99 6.04
CA ALA A 46 -2.42 4.14 6.84
C ALA A 46 -3.19 5.18 5.99
N SER A 47 -4.41 5.51 6.39
CA SER A 47 -5.17 6.65 5.86
C SER A 47 -5.30 7.75 6.91
N MET A 48 -5.07 9.00 6.53
CA MET A 48 -5.12 10.14 7.45
C MET A 48 -6.55 10.60 7.70
N THR A 49 -6.93 10.80 8.96
CA THR A 49 -8.27 11.30 9.35
C THR A 49 -8.27 12.78 9.72
N ARG A 50 -7.41 13.57 9.07
CA ARG A 50 -7.16 15.00 9.39
C ARG A 50 -8.35 15.94 9.10
N LEU A 51 -9.45 15.43 8.55
CA LEU A 51 -10.73 16.15 8.46
C LEU A 51 -11.38 16.35 9.83
N TYR A 52 -10.99 15.55 10.82
CA TYR A 52 -11.48 15.63 12.20
C TYR A 52 -10.44 16.28 13.10
N ARG A 53 -10.91 17.03 14.11
CA ARG A 53 -10.05 17.59 15.16
C ARG A 53 -9.27 16.45 15.83
N GLU A 54 -7.96 16.63 15.96
CA GLU A 54 -7.03 15.64 16.53
C GLU A 54 -7.00 14.29 15.79
N GLY A 55 -7.56 14.25 14.57
CA GLY A 55 -7.53 13.08 13.70
C GLY A 55 -6.11 12.63 13.39
N ARG A 56 -5.86 11.34 13.62
CA ARG A 56 -4.58 10.68 13.30
C ARG A 56 -4.75 9.80 12.07
N THR A 57 -5.02 8.51 12.27
CA THR A 57 -5.08 7.53 11.19
C THR A 57 -6.22 6.55 11.36
N GLU A 58 -6.74 6.07 10.23
CA GLU A 58 -7.56 4.87 10.08
C GLU A 58 -6.82 3.86 9.19
N THR A 59 -7.28 2.61 9.14
CA THR A 59 -6.77 1.54 8.28
C THR A 59 -7.60 1.43 7.00
N VAL A 60 -6.91 1.43 5.87
CA VAL A 60 -7.44 0.92 4.60
C VAL A 60 -6.94 -0.52 4.43
N ARG A 61 -7.87 -1.44 4.16
CA ARG A 61 -7.56 -2.86 3.98
C ARG A 61 -7.39 -3.17 2.49
N SER A 62 -6.19 -2.98 1.96
CA SER A 62 -5.92 -3.06 0.51
C SER A 62 -6.14 -4.45 -0.11
N CYS A 63 -6.19 -5.52 0.70
CA CYS A 63 -6.53 -6.86 0.25
C CYS A 63 -8.06 -7.06 0.27
N THR A 64 -8.72 -6.80 -0.86
CA THR A 64 -10.16 -6.99 -1.08
C THR A 64 -10.42 -8.14 -2.05
N SER A 65 -11.68 -8.50 -2.28
CA SER A 65 -12.07 -9.43 -3.34
C SER A 65 -11.58 -8.95 -4.72
N GLU A 66 -11.79 -7.68 -5.02
CA GLU A 66 -11.42 -7.05 -6.29
C GLU A 66 -9.90 -7.03 -6.49
N SER A 67 -9.13 -6.74 -5.43
CA SER A 67 -7.66 -6.84 -5.51
C SER A 67 -7.22 -8.29 -5.74
N CYS A 68 -7.88 -9.26 -5.10
CA CYS A 68 -7.57 -10.68 -5.30
C CYS A 68 -7.87 -11.14 -6.73
N ASP A 69 -8.99 -10.72 -7.31
CA ASP A 69 -9.39 -11.07 -8.67
C ASP A 69 -8.45 -10.44 -9.70
N PHE A 70 -8.07 -9.17 -9.49
CA PHE A 70 -7.02 -8.53 -10.27
C PHE A 70 -5.69 -9.31 -10.20
N VAL A 71 -5.22 -9.64 -8.99
CA VAL A 71 -3.95 -10.36 -8.82
C VAL A 71 -3.99 -11.75 -9.45
N ARG A 72 -5.10 -12.49 -9.30
CA ARG A 72 -5.30 -13.78 -9.99
C ARG A 72 -5.21 -13.62 -11.49
N SER A 73 -5.81 -12.57 -12.06
CA SER A 73 -5.76 -12.33 -13.50
C SER A 73 -4.35 -12.04 -14.02
N MET A 74 -3.48 -11.44 -13.20
CA MET A 74 -2.09 -11.14 -13.55
C MET A 74 -1.18 -12.36 -13.54
N VAL A 75 -1.52 -13.41 -12.79
CA VAL A 75 -0.73 -14.65 -12.71
C VAL A 75 -1.30 -15.78 -13.58
N ASP A 76 -2.49 -15.61 -14.11
CA ASP A 76 -3.14 -16.55 -15.03
C ASP A 76 -2.66 -16.31 -16.47
N PRO A 77 -1.97 -17.28 -17.10
CA PRO A 77 -1.46 -17.13 -18.47
C PRO A 77 -2.56 -17.01 -19.53
N GLU A 78 -3.76 -17.51 -19.25
CA GLU A 78 -4.89 -17.51 -20.20
C GLU A 78 -5.63 -16.17 -20.24
N GLN A 79 -5.33 -15.25 -19.31
CA GLN A 79 -6.00 -13.96 -19.24
C GLN A 79 -5.45 -12.96 -20.25
N THR A 80 -6.38 -12.20 -20.83
CA THR A 80 -6.05 -11.13 -21.77
C THR A 80 -5.55 -9.89 -21.03
N ARG A 81 -4.77 -9.06 -21.73
CA ARG A 81 -4.32 -7.77 -21.21
C ARG A 81 -5.51 -6.85 -20.92
N GLU A 82 -6.55 -6.92 -21.76
CA GLU A 82 -7.77 -6.14 -21.66
C GLU A 82 -8.52 -6.48 -20.37
N GLU A 83 -8.64 -7.77 -20.04
CA GLU A 83 -9.30 -8.21 -18.81
C GLU A 83 -8.49 -7.83 -17.57
N ARG A 84 -7.16 -8.02 -17.59
CA ARG A 84 -6.26 -7.56 -16.51
C ARG A 84 -6.41 -6.05 -16.26
N SER A 85 -6.48 -5.27 -17.34
CA SER A 85 -6.68 -3.82 -17.27
C SER A 85 -8.06 -3.44 -16.73
N ARG A 86 -9.11 -4.20 -17.08
CA ARG A 86 -10.46 -4.00 -16.54
C ARG A 86 -10.49 -4.27 -15.03
N LEU A 87 -9.95 -5.40 -14.60
CA LEU A 87 -9.89 -5.80 -13.19
C LEU A 87 -9.02 -4.85 -12.36
N LEU A 88 -7.92 -4.34 -12.93
CA LEU A 88 -7.10 -3.31 -12.28
C LEU A 88 -7.92 -2.05 -11.97
N ARG A 89 -8.74 -1.57 -12.91
CA ARG A 89 -9.58 -0.37 -12.70
C ARG A 89 -10.59 -0.61 -11.57
N ILE A 90 -11.28 -1.76 -11.59
CA ILE A 90 -12.25 -2.13 -10.56
C ILE A 90 -11.58 -2.19 -9.17
N ALA A 91 -10.41 -2.83 -9.08
CA ALA A 91 -9.69 -2.93 -7.81
C ALA A 91 -9.19 -1.56 -7.31
N CYS A 92 -8.71 -0.70 -8.22
CA CYS A 92 -8.32 0.66 -7.89
C CYS A 92 -9.50 1.54 -7.46
N GLU A 93 -10.65 1.44 -8.12
CA GLU A 93 -11.88 2.15 -7.75
C GLU A 93 -12.33 1.74 -6.33
N ARG A 94 -12.37 0.43 -6.06
CA ARG A 94 -12.72 -0.09 -4.74
C ARG A 94 -11.76 0.42 -3.66
N HIS A 95 -10.47 0.41 -3.93
CA HIS A 95 -9.46 0.94 -3.02
C HIS A 95 -9.68 2.43 -2.73
N GLN A 96 -9.94 3.23 -3.76
CA GLN A 96 -10.22 4.66 -3.60
C GLN A 96 -11.50 4.92 -2.79
N ASP A 97 -12.55 4.12 -2.97
CA ASP A 97 -13.78 4.23 -2.18
C ASP A 97 -13.48 3.99 -0.70
N MET A 98 -12.77 2.90 -0.39
CA MET A 98 -12.36 2.58 0.97
C MET A 98 -11.45 3.66 1.58
N TYR A 99 -10.56 4.24 0.77
CA TYR A 99 -9.69 5.32 1.23
C TYR A 99 -10.49 6.58 1.60
N ARG A 100 -11.48 6.96 0.79
CA ARG A 100 -12.39 8.08 1.09
C ARG A 100 -13.24 7.81 2.32
N ASP A 101 -13.76 6.59 2.46
CA ASP A 101 -14.51 6.19 3.64
C ASP A 101 -13.65 6.26 4.91
N ALA A 102 -12.41 5.76 4.86
CA ALA A 102 -11.46 5.83 5.97
C ALA A 102 -11.15 7.28 6.36
N MET A 103 -10.85 8.16 5.38
CA MET A 103 -10.61 9.59 5.62
C MET A 103 -11.79 10.30 6.27
N CYS A 104 -13.01 9.90 5.91
CA CYS A 104 -14.28 10.42 6.41
C CYS A 104 -14.81 9.66 7.64
N GLY A 105 -13.94 8.96 8.38
CA GLY A 105 -14.29 8.33 9.65
C GLY A 105 -15.28 7.16 9.55
N LYS A 106 -15.45 6.58 8.35
CA LYS A 106 -16.30 5.41 8.08
C LYS A 106 -15.51 4.10 8.02
N GLY A 107 -14.21 4.14 8.34
CA GLY A 107 -13.41 2.94 8.53
C GLY A 107 -13.84 2.17 9.78
N ILE A 108 -13.49 0.88 9.81
CA ILE A 108 -13.97 -0.04 10.85
C ILE A 108 -12.89 -0.41 11.88
N ASP A 109 -11.62 -0.29 11.53
CA ASP A 109 -10.51 -0.80 12.34
C ASP A 109 -10.34 -0.03 13.66
N ARG A 110 -10.35 1.32 13.64
CA ARG A 110 -10.30 2.09 14.89
C ARG A 110 -11.55 1.91 15.74
N HIS A 111 -12.72 1.75 15.11
CA HIS A 111 -13.96 1.48 15.83
C HIS A 111 -13.90 0.12 16.55
N LEU A 112 -13.51 -0.96 15.86
CA LEU A 112 -13.35 -2.27 16.47
C LEU A 112 -12.27 -2.26 17.57
N PHE A 113 -11.18 -1.49 17.37
CA PHE A 113 -10.15 -1.33 18.40
C PHE A 113 -10.69 -0.61 19.63
N ALA A 114 -11.52 0.42 19.48
CA ALA A 114 -12.17 1.09 20.61
C ALA A 114 -13.07 0.11 21.40
N LEU A 115 -13.85 -0.72 20.71
CA LEU A 115 -14.66 -1.77 21.36
C LEU A 115 -13.79 -2.79 22.09
N TYR A 116 -12.66 -3.18 21.51
CA TYR A 116 -11.67 -4.05 22.18
C TYR A 116 -11.09 -3.42 23.45
N VAL A 117 -10.73 -2.13 23.42
CA VAL A 117 -10.23 -1.41 24.60
C VAL A 117 -11.30 -1.32 25.69
N VAL A 118 -12.55 -1.01 25.33
CA VAL A 118 -13.68 -0.96 26.27
C VAL A 118 -13.94 -2.35 26.88
N GLN A 119 -13.96 -3.41 26.06
CA GLN A 119 -14.10 -4.79 26.52
C GLN A 119 -13.01 -5.16 27.55
N LYS A 120 -11.76 -4.76 27.31
CA LYS A 120 -10.66 -5.00 28.26
C LYS A 120 -10.83 -4.21 29.55
N TYR A 121 -11.31 -2.97 29.47
CA TYR A 121 -11.56 -2.14 30.65
C TYR A 121 -12.72 -2.66 31.52
N LEU A 122 -13.78 -3.17 30.88
CA LEU A 122 -14.94 -3.73 31.57
C LEU A 122 -14.73 -5.18 32.04
N GLU A 123 -13.62 -5.81 31.65
CA GLU A 123 -13.31 -7.21 31.95
C GLU A 123 -14.37 -8.22 31.43
N GLU A 124 -15.16 -7.82 30.44
CA GLU A 124 -16.19 -8.67 29.85
C GLU A 124 -15.60 -9.61 28.80
N ASP A 125 -16.22 -10.78 28.59
CA ASP A 125 -15.80 -11.66 27.50
C ASP A 125 -16.56 -11.34 26.20
N SER A 126 -15.84 -11.39 25.08
CA SER A 126 -16.42 -11.29 23.74
C SER A 126 -15.78 -12.35 22.83
N PRO A 127 -16.50 -13.44 22.52
CA PRO A 127 -16.02 -14.45 21.57
C PRO A 127 -15.68 -13.85 20.20
N PHE A 128 -16.41 -12.81 19.79
CA PHE A 128 -16.14 -12.10 18.55
C PHE A 128 -14.80 -11.34 18.60
N LEU A 129 -14.58 -10.50 19.62
CA LEU A 129 -13.34 -9.71 19.72
C LEU A 129 -12.11 -10.60 19.94
N LYS A 130 -12.26 -11.69 20.70
CA LYS A 130 -11.21 -12.73 20.84
C LYS A 130 -10.80 -13.35 19.51
N LYS A 131 -11.74 -13.48 18.55
CA LYS A 131 -11.47 -14.06 17.23
C LYS A 131 -10.70 -13.10 16.32
N ILE A 132 -10.93 -11.80 16.44
CA ILE A 132 -10.41 -10.81 15.49
C ILE A 132 -9.21 -9.99 16.01
N PHE A 133 -8.95 -10.00 17.33
CA PHE A 133 -7.83 -9.27 17.95
C PHE A 133 -6.75 -10.18 18.56
N PRO A 134 -5.47 -9.77 18.47
CA PRO A 134 -4.96 -8.67 17.65
C PRO A 134 -4.95 -9.05 16.15
N PRO A 135 -5.33 -8.14 15.23
CA PRO A 135 -5.23 -8.41 13.81
C PRO A 135 -3.76 -8.59 13.41
N THR A 136 -3.46 -9.62 12.64
CA THR A 136 -2.09 -9.88 12.15
C THR A 136 -1.95 -9.40 10.71
N TYR A 137 -1.42 -8.19 10.56
CA TYR A 137 -1.09 -7.60 9.26
C TYR A 137 0.28 -8.10 8.79
N LEU A 138 0.27 -9.07 7.87
CA LEU A 138 1.53 -9.61 7.30
C LEU A 138 2.12 -8.68 6.22
N LEU A 139 1.36 -7.70 5.76
CA LEU A 139 1.83 -6.62 4.91
C LEU A 139 1.34 -5.29 5.48
N SER A 140 2.26 -4.46 5.98
CA SER A 140 1.96 -3.09 6.40
C SER A 140 2.56 -2.09 5.43
N THR A 141 1.73 -1.15 4.98
CA THR A 141 2.07 -0.20 3.91
C THR A 141 1.81 1.23 4.33
N SER A 142 2.58 2.18 3.78
CA SER A 142 2.35 3.61 3.95
C SER A 142 2.90 4.40 2.78
N GLN A 143 2.05 5.26 2.20
CA GLN A 143 2.52 6.30 1.30
C GLN A 143 3.09 7.46 2.11
N THR A 144 4.36 7.82 1.87
CA THR A 144 4.94 9.05 2.45
C THR A 144 4.70 10.21 1.48
N PRO A 145 3.96 11.26 1.88
CA PRO A 145 3.75 12.42 1.04
C PRO A 145 5.06 13.22 0.90
N LEU A 146 5.40 13.63 -0.32
CA LEU A 146 6.52 14.54 -0.60
C LEU A 146 6.18 16.02 -0.37
N ASN A 147 4.89 16.34 -0.33
CA ASN A 147 4.39 17.70 -0.52
C ASN A 147 4.14 18.43 0.81
N GLN A 148 5.03 18.25 1.79
CA GLN A 148 4.92 19.00 3.05
C GLN A 148 5.33 20.48 2.90
N CYS A 149 5.92 20.86 1.75
CA CYS A 149 6.44 22.21 1.50
C CYS A 149 6.13 22.72 0.06
N GLU A 150 4.91 22.53 -0.44
CA GLU A 150 4.56 22.96 -1.82
C GLU A 150 4.70 24.47 -2.03
N GLU A 151 4.37 25.27 -1.01
CA GLU A 151 4.46 26.73 -1.07
C GLU A 151 5.92 27.20 -1.12
N GLU A 152 6.77 26.61 -0.30
CA GLU A 152 8.20 26.88 -0.24
C GLU A 152 8.91 26.40 -1.52
N ALA A 153 8.40 25.33 -2.14
CA ALA A 153 8.93 24.81 -3.40
C ALA A 153 8.60 25.67 -4.63
N LYS A 154 7.72 26.69 -4.52
CA LYS A 154 7.39 27.58 -5.66
C LYS A 154 8.57 28.42 -6.11
N THR A 155 9.52 28.73 -5.22
CA THR A 155 10.71 29.54 -5.53
C THR A 155 11.85 28.73 -6.14
N LEU A 156 11.75 27.39 -6.12
CA LEU A 156 12.77 26.48 -6.62
C LEU A 156 12.56 26.16 -8.10
N ASN A 157 13.65 26.22 -8.88
CA ASN A 157 13.68 25.71 -10.25
C ASN A 157 13.66 24.16 -10.28
N ALA A 158 13.54 23.57 -11.47
CA ALA A 158 13.42 22.12 -11.61
C ALA A 158 14.65 21.36 -11.07
N GLU A 159 15.86 21.88 -11.29
CA GLU A 159 17.10 21.27 -10.82
C GLU A 159 17.21 21.32 -9.29
N GLN A 160 16.88 22.46 -8.69
CA GLN A 160 16.82 22.63 -7.24
C GLN A 160 15.80 21.68 -6.60
N LYS A 161 14.63 21.49 -7.21
CA LYS A 161 13.64 20.51 -6.75
C LYS A 161 14.18 19.09 -6.75
N LEU A 162 14.99 18.71 -7.73
CA LEU A 162 15.63 17.39 -7.77
C LEU A 162 16.58 17.17 -6.59
N HIS A 163 17.28 18.21 -6.12
CA HIS A 163 18.17 18.11 -4.95
C HIS A 163 17.43 17.82 -3.63
N PHE A 164 16.13 18.13 -3.55
CA PHE A 164 15.30 17.84 -2.38
C PHE A 164 14.50 16.54 -2.51
N LEU A 165 14.65 15.81 -3.61
CA LEU A 165 14.04 14.48 -3.75
C LEU A 165 14.78 13.47 -2.87
N SER A 166 14.11 13.06 -1.80
CA SER A 166 14.53 11.94 -0.97
C SER A 166 13.80 10.66 -1.38
N ALA A 167 14.44 9.51 -1.15
CA ALA A 167 13.79 8.20 -1.26
C ALA A 167 12.73 7.96 -0.15
N GLY A 168 12.62 8.88 0.81
CA GLY A 168 11.70 8.81 1.93
C GLY A 168 12.28 8.12 3.16
N GLY A 169 11.39 7.68 4.04
CA GLY A 169 11.72 6.89 5.22
C GLY A 169 10.91 5.61 5.26
N GLY A 170 11.42 4.58 5.92
CA GLY A 170 10.76 3.28 6.10
C GLY A 170 10.49 2.94 7.56
N PHE A 171 9.77 1.85 7.78
CA PHE A 171 9.47 1.30 9.11
C PHE A 171 9.69 -0.22 9.09
N GLY A 172 9.88 -0.82 10.27
CA GLY A 172 9.97 -2.28 10.43
C GLY A 172 8.62 -2.98 10.24
N PRO A 173 8.59 -4.30 9.96
CA PRO A 173 7.34 -5.03 9.86
C PRO A 173 6.62 -5.08 11.22
N VAL A 174 5.29 -5.00 11.20
CA VAL A 174 4.44 -5.07 12.41
C VAL A 174 4.17 -6.51 12.88
N ALA A 175 4.44 -7.49 12.01
CA ALA A 175 4.34 -8.92 12.31
C ALA A 175 5.69 -9.60 12.08
N ASP A 176 6.00 -10.62 12.88
CA ASP A 176 7.30 -11.32 12.83
C ASP A 176 7.60 -11.90 11.45
N LYS A 177 6.59 -12.51 10.84
CA LYS A 177 6.66 -13.17 9.53
C LYS A 177 6.11 -12.31 8.38
N GLY A 178 6.09 -10.99 8.57
CA GLY A 178 5.52 -10.02 7.62
C GLY A 178 6.52 -9.03 7.04
N TYR A 179 6.00 -8.11 6.23
CA TYR A 179 6.73 -7.03 5.58
C TYR A 179 6.22 -5.66 6.03
N GLY A 180 7.15 -4.71 6.17
CA GLY A 180 6.84 -3.29 6.28
C GLY A 180 7.32 -2.57 5.02
N ILE A 181 6.42 -1.87 4.33
CA ILE A 181 6.72 -1.22 3.05
C ILE A 181 6.26 0.22 3.07
N SER A 182 7.19 1.17 2.95
CA SER A 182 6.83 2.55 2.65
C SER A 182 7.17 2.86 1.20
N TYR A 183 6.41 3.78 0.60
CA TYR A 183 6.72 4.27 -0.73
C TYR A 183 6.47 5.76 -0.90
N VAL A 184 7.19 6.33 -1.85
CA VAL A 184 7.16 7.75 -2.21
C VAL A 184 6.96 7.85 -3.71
N ILE A 185 5.90 8.54 -4.13
CA ILE A 185 5.65 8.82 -5.56
C ILE A 185 6.28 10.18 -5.89
N ALA A 186 7.50 10.14 -6.40
CA ALA A 186 8.35 11.30 -6.66
C ALA A 186 8.21 11.80 -8.10
N GLY A 187 7.28 12.72 -8.33
CA GLY A 187 7.12 13.35 -9.63
C GLY A 187 6.56 12.39 -10.70
N GLU A 188 6.93 12.62 -11.95
CA GLU A 188 6.33 11.97 -13.12
C GLU A 188 6.98 10.63 -13.47
N ASP A 189 8.22 10.41 -13.04
CA ASP A 189 9.12 9.35 -13.51
C ASP A 189 9.79 8.54 -12.39
N GLN A 190 9.68 8.94 -11.11
CA GLN A 190 10.32 8.25 -10.00
C GLN A 190 9.33 7.76 -8.93
N ILE A 191 9.58 6.56 -8.43
CA ILE A 191 8.92 5.98 -7.24
C ILE A 191 10.01 5.36 -6.37
N SER A 192 9.99 5.61 -5.07
CA SER A 192 10.95 5.00 -4.14
C SER A 192 10.23 4.11 -3.14
N PHE A 193 10.80 2.96 -2.81
CA PHE A 193 10.24 2.01 -1.84
C PHE A 193 11.28 1.63 -0.80
N HIS A 194 10.91 1.68 0.48
CA HIS A 194 11.65 1.02 1.54
C HIS A 194 10.93 -0.25 1.95
N ILE A 195 11.62 -1.38 1.85
CA ILE A 195 11.06 -2.70 2.14
C ILE A 195 11.80 -3.28 3.33
N SER A 196 11.09 -3.67 4.37
CA SER A 196 11.65 -4.25 5.58
C SER A 196 11.01 -5.61 5.90
N SER A 197 11.81 -6.49 6.49
CA SER A 197 11.40 -7.78 7.03
C SER A 197 12.37 -8.17 8.13
N LYS A 198 11.97 -9.08 9.04
CA LYS A 198 12.87 -9.55 10.10
C LYS A 198 13.85 -10.58 9.55
N ARG A 199 15.13 -10.47 9.90
CA ARG A 199 16.15 -11.46 9.52
C ARG A 199 15.90 -12.84 10.16
N SER A 200 15.22 -12.86 11.30
CA SER A 200 14.86 -14.07 12.03
C SER A 200 13.66 -14.83 11.44
N ALA A 201 12.96 -14.26 10.46
CA ALA A 201 11.84 -14.90 9.81
C ALA A 201 12.31 -15.71 8.60
N ASP A 202 12.00 -17.00 8.61
CA ASP A 202 12.34 -17.99 7.58
C ASP A 202 11.62 -17.77 6.25
N ASN A 203 10.44 -17.14 6.27
CA ASN A 203 9.58 -16.97 5.10
C ASN A 203 9.70 -15.60 4.41
N THR A 204 10.55 -14.69 4.90
CA THR A 204 10.62 -13.33 4.36
C THR A 204 12.02 -12.91 3.96
N SER A 205 12.12 -12.11 2.89
CA SER A 205 13.38 -11.50 2.46
C SER A 205 13.12 -10.13 1.86
N SER A 206 13.62 -9.07 2.49
CA SER A 206 13.45 -7.71 1.95
C SER A 206 14.02 -7.58 0.53
N LYS A 207 15.13 -8.28 0.23
CA LYS A 207 15.73 -8.29 -1.11
C LYS A 207 14.88 -9.11 -2.09
N GLY A 208 14.43 -10.30 -1.69
CA GLY A 208 13.56 -11.12 -2.54
C GLY A 208 12.26 -10.41 -2.91
N PHE A 209 11.60 -9.79 -1.91
CA PHE A 209 10.39 -9.00 -2.16
C PHE A 209 10.66 -7.80 -3.08
N ARG A 210 11.83 -7.15 -2.97
CA ARG A 210 12.22 -6.07 -3.87
C ARG A 210 12.27 -6.54 -5.33
N ASP A 211 12.85 -7.71 -5.56
CA ASP A 211 13.00 -8.25 -6.91
C ASP A 211 11.63 -8.65 -7.49
N ASP A 212 10.74 -9.23 -6.68
CA ASP A 212 9.33 -9.51 -7.05
C ASP A 212 8.54 -8.22 -7.33
N LEU A 213 8.78 -7.16 -6.55
CA LEU A 213 8.16 -5.85 -6.74
C LEU A 213 8.62 -5.20 -8.05
N GLU A 214 9.92 -5.26 -8.36
CA GLU A 214 10.47 -4.74 -9.61
C GLU A 214 9.86 -5.43 -10.83
N LYS A 215 9.75 -6.76 -10.78
CA LYS A 215 9.04 -7.55 -11.81
C LYS A 215 7.58 -7.12 -11.93
N SER A 216 6.90 -6.97 -10.80
CA SER A 216 5.49 -6.57 -10.77
C SER A 216 5.28 -5.17 -11.34
N LEU A 217 6.17 -4.21 -11.06
CA LEU A 217 6.13 -2.86 -11.64
C LEU A 217 6.25 -2.89 -13.18
N ARG A 218 7.16 -3.70 -13.72
CA ARG A 218 7.33 -3.85 -15.19
C ARG A 218 6.10 -4.44 -15.86
N GLU A 219 5.49 -5.45 -15.25
CA GLU A 219 4.29 -6.06 -15.82
C GLU A 219 3.06 -5.18 -15.67
N MET A 220 2.93 -4.48 -14.55
CA MET A 220 1.92 -3.45 -14.39
C MET A 220 2.07 -2.40 -15.50
N ARG A 221 3.31 -2.00 -15.84
CA ARG A 221 3.60 -1.13 -16.99
C ARG A 221 3.17 -1.71 -18.33
N ALA A 222 3.28 -3.03 -18.52
CA ALA A 222 2.90 -3.70 -19.75
C ALA A 222 1.38 -3.74 -20.00
N LEU A 223 0.55 -3.49 -18.97
CA LEU A 223 -0.89 -3.30 -19.16
C LEU A 223 -1.24 -2.02 -19.96
N PHE A 224 -0.23 -1.21 -20.30
CA PHE A 224 -0.40 0.10 -20.94
C PHE A 224 0.09 0.17 -22.38
N ALA A 225 0.79 -0.88 -22.86
CA ALA A 225 1.22 -0.99 -24.25
C ALA A 225 0.06 -1.44 -25.13
#